data_AF-A0A960ESE0-F1
#
_entry.id   AF-A0A960ESE0-F1
#
_cell.length_a   1.000
_cell.length_b   1.000
_cell.length_c   1.000
_cell.angle_alpha   90.00
_cell.angle_beta   90.00
_cell.angle_gamma   90.00
#
_symmetry.space_group_name_H-M   'P 1'
#
loop_
_entity.id
_entity.type
_entity.pdbx_description
1 polymer ?
#
loop_
_entity_poly.entity_id
_entity_poly.type
_entity_poly.pdbx_seq_one_letter_code
_entity_poly.pdbx_strand_id
1 'polypeptide(L)'
;MIPAAVAPSAAVEPSWRSDVRADAVRWLADHRPPTTRDELWRYSDVDALLEAMAADPADDQVDVDAPTIARLAGDGPANRLVLVNGRPIADLASRDGDTDVVEVLSLRPSDHRCPA
;
A
#
# COMPACT_ATOMS: atom_id res chain seq x y z
N MET A 1 16.11 25.43 -12.97
CA MET A 1 16.32 24.20 -13.77
C MET A 1 15.28 23.21 -13.27
N ILE A 2 14.20 23.00 -14.01
CA ILE A 2 13.07 22.15 -13.59
C ILE A 2 13.40 20.72 -14.05
N PRO A 3 13.46 19.70 -13.19
CA PRO A 3 13.67 18.33 -13.65
C PRO A 3 12.43 17.87 -14.45
N ALA A 4 12.70 17.20 -15.55
CA ALA A 4 11.71 16.65 -16.46
C ALA A 4 10.88 15.56 -15.76
N ALA A 5 9.57 15.58 -15.97
CA ALA A 5 8.66 14.52 -15.57
C ALA A 5 9.10 13.20 -16.21
N VAL A 6 9.52 12.24 -15.39
CA VAL A 6 9.84 10.88 -15.82
C VAL A 6 8.57 10.06 -15.74
N ALA A 7 8.21 9.40 -16.85
CA ALA A 7 7.05 8.54 -16.91
C ALA A 7 7.15 7.41 -15.88
N PRO A 8 6.05 7.03 -15.20
CA PRO A 8 6.07 5.92 -14.26
C PRO A 8 6.55 4.67 -15.00
N SER A 9 7.65 4.09 -14.55
CA SER A 9 8.05 2.75 -14.98
C SER A 9 6.87 1.83 -14.69
N ALA A 10 6.27 1.27 -15.75
CA ALA A 10 5.18 0.32 -15.63
C ALA A 10 5.76 -0.96 -15.01
N ALA A 11 5.86 -0.98 -13.68
CA ALA A 11 6.19 -2.16 -12.93
C ALA A 11 5.19 -3.25 -13.33
N VAL A 12 5.69 -4.27 -14.01
CA VAL A 12 4.88 -5.42 -14.41
C VAL A 12 4.34 -6.04 -13.13
N GLU A 13 3.02 -6.08 -13.01
CA GLU A 13 2.39 -6.63 -11.82
C GLU A 13 2.78 -8.12 -11.69
N PRO A 14 3.31 -8.55 -10.54
CA PRO A 14 3.67 -9.95 -10.33
C PRO A 14 2.45 -10.84 -10.54
N SER A 15 2.60 -11.91 -11.32
CA SER A 15 1.48 -12.79 -11.70
C SER A 15 0.76 -13.40 -10.49
N TRP A 16 1.48 -13.68 -9.40
CA TRP A 16 0.91 -14.19 -8.15
C TRP A 16 -0.08 -13.22 -7.48
N ARG A 17 -0.01 -11.92 -7.76
CA ARG A 17 -0.87 -10.92 -7.11
C ARG A 17 -2.32 -11.04 -7.55
N SER A 18 -2.56 -11.41 -8.81
CA SER A 18 -3.91 -11.67 -9.31
C SER A 18 -4.53 -12.89 -8.63
N ASP A 19 -3.76 -13.96 -8.43
CA ASP A 19 -4.23 -15.16 -7.73
C ASP A 19 -4.58 -14.85 -6.27
N VAL A 20 -3.69 -14.13 -5.56
CA VAL A 20 -3.94 -13.72 -4.17
C VAL A 20 -5.18 -12.82 -4.06
N ARG A 21 -5.38 -11.89 -4.99
CA ARG A 21 -6.59 -11.06 -5.02
C ARG A 21 -7.84 -11.88 -5.26
N ALA A 22 -7.81 -12.82 -6.20
CA ALA A 22 -8.95 -13.69 -6.47
C ALA A 22 -9.31 -14.54 -5.24
N ASP A 23 -8.31 -15.10 -4.56
CA ASP A 23 -8.50 -15.86 -3.33
C ASP A 23 -9.07 -15.00 -2.20
N ALA A 24 -8.54 -13.79 -2.00
CA ALA A 24 -9.03 -12.86 -0.99
C ALA A 24 -10.47 -12.40 -1.26
N VAL A 25 -10.81 -12.09 -2.52
CA VAL A 25 -12.18 -11.70 -2.90
C VAL A 25 -13.15 -12.86 -2.68
N ARG A 26 -12.77 -14.09 -3.05
CA ARG A 26 -13.58 -15.28 -2.79
C ARG A 26 -13.80 -15.47 -1.28
N TRP A 27 -12.73 -15.39 -0.50
CA TRP A 27 -12.83 -15.51 0.96
C TRP A 27 -13.75 -14.44 1.55
N LEU A 28 -13.64 -13.18 1.11
CA LEU A 28 -14.52 -12.09 1.54
C LEU A 28 -15.97 -12.29 1.10
N ALA A 29 -16.24 -12.93 -0.04
CA ALA A 29 -17.60 -13.25 -0.46
C ALA A 29 -18.23 -14.36 0.39
N ASP A 30 -17.41 -15.34 0.82
CA ASP A 30 -17.85 -16.48 1.62
C ASP A 30 -18.01 -16.12 3.12
N HIS A 31 -17.38 -15.04 3.58
CA HIS A 31 -17.36 -14.63 4.99
C HIS A 31 -18.08 -13.30 5.18
N ARG A 32 -18.92 -13.20 6.21
CA ARG A 32 -19.56 -11.94 6.55
C ARG A 32 -18.54 -10.99 7.21
N PRO A 33 -18.65 -9.67 6.99
CA PRO A 33 -17.91 -8.71 7.80
C PRO A 33 -18.19 -8.93 9.29
N PRO A 34 -17.19 -8.71 10.16
CA PRO A 34 -17.38 -8.83 11.59
C PRO A 34 -18.35 -7.76 12.10
N THR A 35 -18.99 -8.05 13.22
CA THR A 35 -19.92 -7.16 13.91
C THR A 35 -19.44 -6.90 15.33
N THR A 36 -20.00 -5.90 16.01
CA THR A 36 -19.75 -5.68 17.44
C THR A 36 -20.22 -6.84 18.34
N ARG A 37 -20.95 -7.82 17.80
CA ARG A 37 -21.29 -9.07 18.50
C ARG A 37 -20.14 -10.08 18.52
N ASP A 38 -19.19 -9.96 17.61
CA ASP A 38 -17.99 -10.79 17.56
C ASP A 38 -17.01 -10.31 18.64
N GLU A 39 -16.57 -11.20 19.53
CA GLU A 39 -15.80 -10.81 20.73
C GLU A 39 -14.52 -10.01 20.41
N LEU A 40 -13.82 -10.38 19.33
CA LEU A 40 -12.62 -9.70 18.86
C LEU A 40 -12.88 -8.26 18.37
N TRP A 41 -14.13 -7.96 18.00
CA TRP A 41 -14.54 -6.69 17.41
C TRP A 41 -15.49 -5.88 18.30
N ARG A 42 -15.79 -6.38 19.50
CA ARG A 42 -16.75 -5.77 20.44
C ARG A 42 -16.52 -4.28 20.71
N TYR A 43 -15.27 -3.85 20.71
CA TYR A 43 -14.86 -2.49 21.02
C TYR A 43 -14.34 -1.72 19.79
N SER A 44 -14.51 -2.27 18.59
CA SER A 44 -14.16 -1.62 17.32
C SER A 44 -15.44 -1.24 16.59
N ASP A 45 -15.54 0.02 16.16
CA ASP A 45 -16.67 0.49 15.36
C ASP A 45 -16.51 0.07 13.90
N VAL A 46 -16.80 -1.21 13.64
CA VAL A 46 -16.68 -1.81 12.29
C VAL A 46 -17.76 -1.28 11.35
N ASP A 47 -18.95 -0.95 11.87
CA ASP A 47 -20.06 -0.48 11.04
C ASP A 47 -19.71 0.84 10.36
N ALA A 48 -19.13 1.80 11.09
CA ALA A 48 -18.64 3.05 10.52
C ALA A 48 -17.55 2.85 9.46
N LEU A 49 -16.67 1.86 9.64
CA LEU A 49 -15.65 1.52 8.64
C LEU A 49 -16.29 0.96 7.35
N LEU A 50 -17.26 0.05 7.48
CA LEU A 50 -17.94 -0.55 6.33
C LEU A 50 -18.74 0.49 5.54
N GLU A 51 -19.39 1.44 6.23
CA GLU A 51 -20.05 2.58 5.58
C GLU A 51 -19.05 3.45 4.81
N ALA A 52 -17.90 3.76 5.40
CA ALA A 52 -16.86 4.53 4.74
C ALA A 52 -16.26 3.79 3.53
N MET A 53 -16.10 2.47 3.61
CA MET A 53 -15.59 1.64 2.50
C MET A 53 -16.58 1.54 1.33
N ALA A 54 -17.88 1.72 1.57
CA ALA A 54 -18.89 1.76 0.52
C ALA A 54 -18.95 3.11 -0.20
N ALA A 55 -18.24 4.13 0.29
CA ALA A 55 -18.12 5.43 -0.37
C ALA A 55 -17.16 5.37 -1.57
N ASP A 56 -17.13 6.43 -2.37
CA ASP A 56 -16.27 6.51 -3.55
C ASP A 56 -14.78 6.34 -3.19
N PRO A 57 -14.01 5.61 -4.02
CA PRO A 57 -12.59 5.46 -3.80
C PRO A 57 -11.90 6.83 -3.77
N ALA A 58 -10.89 6.97 -2.92
CA ALA A 58 -10.06 8.16 -2.89
C ALA A 58 -9.50 8.47 -4.28
N ASP A 59 -9.45 9.75 -4.63
CA ASP A 59 -8.87 10.25 -5.89
C ASP A 59 -7.49 9.63 -6.08
N ASP A 60 -7.29 9.00 -7.23
CA ASP A 60 -6.06 8.31 -7.58
C ASP A 60 -4.95 9.29 -8.01
N GLN A 61 -5.28 10.57 -8.17
CA GLN A 61 -4.37 11.64 -8.58
C GLN A 61 -4.11 12.64 -7.45
N VAL A 62 -3.56 12.18 -6.34
CA VAL A 62 -3.01 13.08 -5.31
C VAL A 62 -1.52 13.32 -5.59
N ASP A 63 -1.19 14.55 -5.97
CA ASP A 63 0.20 15.00 -6.04
C ASP A 63 0.69 15.41 -4.64
N VAL A 64 1.79 14.82 -4.19
CA VAL A 64 2.40 15.09 -2.89
C VAL A 64 3.84 15.52 -3.12
N ASP A 65 4.18 16.74 -2.71
CA ASP A 65 5.52 17.28 -2.92
C ASP A 65 6.55 16.79 -1.89
N ALA A 66 7.84 16.87 -2.25
CA ALA A 66 8.94 16.46 -1.37
C ALA A 66 8.96 17.19 -0.01
N PRO A 67 8.68 18.51 0.07
CA PRO A 67 8.58 19.20 1.36
C PRO A 67 7.48 18.65 2.27
N THR A 68 6.30 18.31 1.71
CA THR A 68 5.21 17.72 2.47
C THR A 68 5.61 16.35 3.02
N ILE A 69 6.26 15.52 2.22
CA ILE A 69 6.79 14.22 2.67
C ILE A 69 7.82 14.40 3.77
N ALA A 70 8.79 15.32 3.60
CA ALA A 70 9.82 15.57 4.60
C ALA A 70 9.20 16.00 5.94
N ARG A 71 8.18 16.87 5.90
CA ARG A 71 7.44 17.30 7.08
C ARG A 71 6.67 16.17 7.76
N LEU A 72 5.99 15.32 6.99
CA LEU A 72 5.16 14.24 7.51
C LEU A 72 5.99 13.05 8.02
N ALA A 73 7.11 12.76 7.36
CA ALA A 73 8.00 11.66 7.73
C ALA A 73 8.93 12.02 8.91
N GLY A 74 9.15 13.31 9.18
CA GLY A 74 10.07 13.79 10.21
C GLY A 74 11.53 13.41 9.92
N ASP A 75 12.36 13.37 10.98
CA ASP A 75 13.80 13.05 10.95
C ASP A 75 14.09 11.56 10.73
N GLY A 76 13.29 10.90 9.90
CA GLY A 76 13.45 9.49 9.55
C GLY A 76 14.69 9.21 8.68
N PRO A 77 14.96 7.92 8.41
CA PRO A 77 16.09 7.52 7.58
C PRO A 77 16.04 8.16 6.18
N ALA A 78 17.22 8.40 5.60
CA ALA A 78 17.35 8.97 4.27
C ALA A 78 16.69 8.08 3.20
N ASN A 79 16.84 6.76 3.34
CA ASN A 79 16.21 5.77 2.46
C ASN A 79 14.78 5.49 2.93
N ARG A 80 13.81 5.76 2.07
CA ARG A 80 12.39 5.59 2.36
C ARG A 80 11.61 5.18 1.12
N LEU A 81 10.61 4.32 1.34
CA LEU A 81 9.56 4.02 0.38
C LEU A 81 8.38 4.96 0.64
N VAL A 82 7.94 5.68 -0.40
CA VAL A 82 6.76 6.55 -0.32
C VAL A 82 5.62 5.91 -1.10
N LEU A 83 4.51 5.66 -0.41
CA LEU A 83 3.27 5.13 -0.97
C LEU A 83 2.17 6.17 -0.81
N VAL A 84 1.58 6.60 -1.92
CA VAL A 84 0.40 7.50 -1.92
C VAL A 84 -0.78 6.71 -2.47
N ASN A 85 -1.86 6.62 -1.70
CA ASN A 85 -3.06 5.83 -2.05
C ASN A 85 -2.73 4.41 -2.55
N GLY A 86 -1.74 3.76 -1.91
CA GLY A 86 -1.30 2.41 -2.24
C GLY A 86 -0.41 2.28 -3.48
N ARG A 87 0.03 3.39 -4.10
CA ARG A 87 0.96 3.40 -5.24
C ARG A 87 2.34 3.96 -4.85
N PRO A 88 3.44 3.34 -5.29
CA PRO A 88 4.77 3.87 -5.04
C PRO A 88 5.02 5.13 -5.88
N ILE A 89 5.62 6.17 -5.30
CA ILE A 89 6.09 7.35 -6.04
C ILE A 89 7.60 7.27 -6.22
N ALA A 90 8.03 6.97 -7.45
CA ALA A 90 9.43 6.71 -7.79
C ALA A 90 10.33 7.96 -7.65
N ASP A 91 9.81 9.16 -7.92
CA ASP A 91 10.59 10.40 -7.91
C ASP A 91 10.92 10.91 -6.50
N LEU A 92 10.26 10.37 -5.48
CA LEU A 92 10.37 10.79 -4.07
C LEU A 92 10.91 9.68 -3.15
N ALA A 93 10.99 8.45 -3.66
CA ALA A 93 11.78 7.40 -3.04
C ALA A 93 13.26 7.73 -3.23
N SER A 94 14.02 7.75 -2.12
CA SER A 94 15.42 8.22 -2.13
C SER A 94 16.25 7.44 -3.15
N ARG A 95 16.82 8.19 -4.08
CA ARG A 95 17.64 7.73 -5.19
C ARG A 95 19.06 7.53 -4.70
N ASP A 96 19.29 6.46 -3.95
CA ASP A 96 20.65 5.97 -3.69
C ASP A 96 20.70 4.46 -3.93
N GLY A 97 20.67 4.09 -5.21
CA GLY A 97 21.11 2.79 -5.74
C GLY A 97 20.45 1.51 -5.22
N ASP A 98 19.52 1.57 -4.27
CA ASP A 98 19.07 0.40 -3.54
C ASP A 98 17.85 -0.24 -4.20
N THR A 99 18.12 -1.05 -5.21
CA THR A 99 17.14 -1.92 -5.89
C THR A 99 16.57 -3.01 -4.98
N ASP A 100 17.13 -3.25 -3.78
CA ASP A 100 16.70 -4.32 -2.86
C ASP A 100 15.25 -4.14 -2.38
N VAL A 101 14.80 -2.90 -2.18
CA VAL A 101 13.44 -2.64 -1.67
C VAL A 101 12.37 -3.03 -2.71
N VAL A 102 12.64 -2.86 -4.00
CA VAL A 102 11.73 -3.25 -5.08
C VAL A 102 11.71 -4.77 -5.27
N GLU A 103 12.84 -5.44 -5.03
CA GLU A 103 12.95 -6.90 -5.09
C GLU A 103 12.12 -7.57 -3.97
N VAL A 104 12.18 -7.07 -2.74
CA VAL A 104 11.39 -7.60 -1.61
C VAL A 104 9.88 -7.45 -1.86
N LEU A 105 9.42 -6.34 -2.44
CA LEU A 105 8.00 -6.12 -2.76
C LEU A 105 7.50 -6.98 -3.94
N SER A 106 8.42 -7.59 -4.69
CA SER A 106 8.09 -8.47 -5.83
C SER A 106 7.90 -9.94 -5.39
N LEU A 107 8.30 -10.28 -4.17
CA LEU A 107 8.12 -11.61 -3.59
C LEU A 107 6.69 -11.81 -3.10
N ARG A 108 6.18 -13.04 -3.21
CA ARG A 108 4.89 -13.38 -2.62
C ARG A 108 5.04 -13.31 -1.09
N PRO A 109 4.10 -12.70 -0.35
CA PRO A 109 4.19 -12.62 1.12
C PRO A 109 4.37 -13.98 1.81
N SER A 110 3.88 -15.05 1.19
CA SER A 110 4.00 -16.45 1.65
C SER A 110 5.41 -17.03 1.53
N ASP A 111 6.29 -16.41 0.73
CA ASP A 111 7.64 -16.90 0.45
C ASP A 111 8.65 -16.43 1.50
N HIS A 112 8.27 -15.47 2.35
CA HIS A 112 9.06 -15.10 3.52
C HIS A 112 8.78 -16.07 4.67
N ARG A 113 9.77 -16.91 4.99
CA ARG A 113 9.77 -17.65 6.25
C ARG A 113 9.89 -16.66 7.41
N CYS A 114 8.95 -16.70 8.34
CA CYS A 114 9.11 -16.03 9.62
C CYS A 114 10.38 -16.58 10.28
N PRO A 115 11.36 -15.76 10.67
CA PRO A 115 12.50 -16.25 11.45
C PRO A 115 11.97 -16.83 12.77
N ALA A 116 12.46 -18.03 13.10
CA ALA A 116 12.10 -18.76 14.32
C ALA A 116 12.64 -18.08 15.58
#